data_AF-A0A3D6C7S3-F1
#
_entry.id   AF-A0A3D6C7S3-F1
#
_cell.length_a   1.000
_cell.length_b   1.000
_cell.length_c   1.000
_cell.angle_alpha   90.00
_cell.angle_beta   90.00
_cell.angle_gamma   90.00
#
_symmetry.space_group_name_H-M   'P 1'
#
loop_
_entity.id
_entity.type
_entity.pdbx_description
1 polymer ?
#
loop_
_entity_poly.entity_id
_entity_poly.type
_entity_poly.pdbx_seq_one_letter_code
_entity_poly.pdbx_strand_id
1 'polypeptide(L)'
;SLIILVMNFQEELNAKPIRREMINQVYQDAAVTNDNGYLVFTNKQNVSSDIIGTPRAAAVIEGHETHTRTGAININLEQVRGIDTEVLETIKDHVGSIQVTQAVIYGWYDNEMASYVNMMGDRTVSIAETLE
;
A
#
# COMPACT_ATOMS: atom_id res chain seq x y z
N SER A 1 -15.50 0.26 -8.15
CA SER A 1 -14.19 0.13 -8.82
C SER A 1 -13.14 -0.46 -7.89
N LEU A 2 -12.05 -0.99 -8.45
CA LEU A 2 -10.95 -1.59 -7.71
C LEU A 2 -9.67 -0.77 -7.94
N ILE A 3 -8.93 -0.49 -6.87
CA ILE A 3 -7.57 0.05 -6.91
C ILE A 3 -6.61 -1.00 -6.33
N ILE A 4 -5.44 -1.13 -6.96
CA ILE A 4 -4.39 -2.07 -6.55
C ILE A 4 -3.13 -1.26 -6.25
N LEU A 5 -2.67 -1.35 -5.01
CA LEU A 5 -1.42 -0.75 -4.58
C LEU A 5 -0.33 -1.82 -4.56
N VAL A 6 0.71 -1.62 -5.38
CA VAL A 6 1.91 -2.47 -5.39
C VAL A 6 3.06 -1.70 -4.75
N MET A 7 3.66 -2.27 -3.71
CA MET A 7 4.79 -1.67 -3.00
C MET A 7 5.96 -2.64 -2.95
N ASN A 8 7.18 -2.12 -3.04
CA ASN A 8 8.40 -2.90 -2.83
C ASN A 8 9.13 -2.35 -1.60
N PHE A 9 9.41 -3.22 -0.65
CA PHE A 9 10.13 -2.90 0.57
C PHE A 9 11.50 -3.56 0.53
N GLN A 10 12.56 -2.77 0.64
CA GLN A 10 13.88 -3.31 0.88
C GLN A 10 13.93 -3.87 2.30
N GLU A 11 14.25 -5.15 2.41
CA GLU A 11 14.33 -5.85 3.69
C GLU A 11 15.66 -5.59 4.38
N GLU A 12 15.62 -5.51 5.70
CA GLU A 12 16.82 -5.46 6.51
C GLU A 12 17.47 -6.84 6.62
N LEU A 13 18.80 -6.86 6.60
CA LEU A 13 19.57 -8.08 6.81
C LEU A 13 19.31 -8.61 8.23
N ASN A 14 18.90 -9.89 8.30
CA ASN A 14 18.59 -10.61 9.55
C ASN A 14 17.32 -10.15 10.29
N ALA A 15 16.49 -9.28 9.70
CA ALA A 15 15.17 -8.98 10.23
C ALA A 15 14.13 -9.99 9.72
N LYS A 16 12.98 -10.06 10.41
CA LYS A 16 11.83 -10.78 9.86
C LYS A 16 11.27 -9.98 8.68
N PRO A 17 11.06 -10.61 7.52
CA PRO A 17 10.53 -9.90 6.37
C PRO A 17 9.10 -9.43 6.62
N ILE A 18 8.71 -8.36 5.93
CA ILE A 18 7.35 -7.84 5.96
C ILE A 18 6.39 -8.93 5.45
N ARG A 19 5.34 -9.18 6.21
CA ARG A 19 4.30 -10.18 5.87
C ARG A 19 2.94 -9.51 5.77
N ARG A 20 2.04 -10.19 5.06
CA ARG A 20 0.63 -9.81 4.94
C ARG A 20 0.00 -9.45 6.29
N GLU A 21 0.28 -10.21 7.34
CA GLU A 21 -0.30 -9.98 8.67
C GLU A 21 0.08 -8.60 9.23
N MET A 22 1.33 -8.17 9.03
CA MET A 22 1.78 -6.83 9.43
C MET A 22 1.06 -5.75 8.65
N ILE A 23 0.95 -5.90 7.32
CA ILE A 23 0.25 -4.94 6.45
C ILE A 23 -1.23 -4.86 6.81
N ASN A 24 -1.88 -6.01 7.01
CA ASN A 24 -3.28 -6.07 7.41
C ASN A 24 -3.49 -5.41 8.77
N GLN A 25 -2.57 -5.59 9.72
CA GLN A 25 -2.64 -4.94 11.02
C GLN A 25 -2.60 -3.41 10.88
N VAL A 26 -1.71 -2.87 10.04
CA VAL A 26 -1.65 -1.41 9.78
C VAL A 26 -2.99 -0.88 9.28
N TYR A 27 -3.63 -1.56 8.33
CA TYR A 27 -4.94 -1.13 7.83
C TYR A 27 -6.07 -1.33 8.83
N GLN A 28 -6.04 -2.40 9.63
CA GLN A 28 -6.99 -2.63 10.72
C GLN A 28 -6.89 -1.52 11.78
N ASP A 29 -5.68 -1.23 12.24
CA ASP A 29 -5.43 -0.18 13.23
C ASP A 29 -5.88 1.18 12.69
N ALA A 30 -5.50 1.50 11.44
CA ALA A 30 -5.92 2.73 10.79
C ALA A 30 -7.45 2.82 10.66
N ALA A 31 -8.14 1.73 10.31
CA ALA A 31 -9.60 1.71 10.21
C ALA A 31 -10.29 1.91 11.57
N VAL A 32 -9.71 1.38 12.66
CA VAL A 32 -10.22 1.58 14.02
C VAL A 32 -10.01 3.01 14.52
N THR A 33 -8.85 3.60 14.23
CA THR A 33 -8.54 4.98 14.63
C THR A 33 -9.22 6.05 13.77
N ASN A 34 -9.82 5.65 12.65
CA ASN A 34 -10.40 6.59 11.71
C ASN A 34 -11.90 6.81 11.98
N ASP A 35 -12.18 7.85 12.76
CA ASP A 35 -13.54 8.24 13.14
C ASP A 35 -14.41 8.71 11.96
N ASN A 36 -13.80 9.11 10.83
CA ASN A 36 -14.56 9.52 9.65
C ASN A 36 -15.13 8.32 8.86
N GLY A 37 -14.71 7.08 9.14
CA GLY A 37 -15.23 5.88 8.48
C GLY A 37 -14.86 5.73 7.00
N TYR A 38 -13.90 6.52 6.50
CA TYR A 38 -13.44 6.47 5.12
C TYR A 38 -12.60 5.23 4.83
N LEU A 39 -11.90 4.70 5.81
CA LEU A 39 -11.13 3.48 5.66
C LEU A 39 -11.87 2.34 6.34
N VAL A 40 -12.24 1.33 5.57
CA VAL A 40 -12.83 0.10 6.09
C VAL A 40 -11.88 -1.06 5.80
N PHE A 41 -11.65 -1.92 6.77
CA PHE A 41 -10.92 -3.16 6.58
C PHE A 41 -11.88 -4.34 6.61
N THR A 42 -11.71 -5.30 5.69
CA THR A 42 -12.50 -6.53 5.64
C THR A 42 -11.65 -7.74 5.26
N ASN A 43 -12.00 -8.90 5.83
CA ASN A 43 -11.45 -10.20 5.41
C ASN A 43 -12.38 -10.95 4.47
N LYS A 44 -13.46 -10.31 3.99
CA LYS A 44 -14.32 -10.87 2.95
C LYS A 44 -13.63 -10.79 1.60
N GLN A 45 -13.96 -11.74 0.72
CA GLN A 45 -13.68 -11.66 -0.70
C GLN A 45 -14.89 -11.03 -1.39
N ASN A 46 -14.86 -9.72 -1.58
CA ASN A 46 -15.96 -8.98 -2.19
C ASN A 46 -15.86 -9.03 -3.71
N VAL A 47 -17.02 -8.82 -4.34
CA VAL A 47 -17.12 -8.46 -5.76
C VAL A 47 -17.61 -7.03 -5.89
N SER A 48 -17.62 -6.49 -7.11
CA SER A 48 -17.98 -5.08 -7.35
C SER A 48 -19.37 -4.70 -6.83
N SER A 49 -20.35 -5.61 -6.85
CA SER A 49 -21.71 -5.34 -6.36
C SER A 49 -21.80 -5.19 -4.85
N ASP A 50 -20.87 -5.77 -4.09
CA ASP A 50 -20.87 -5.69 -2.62
C ASP A 50 -20.45 -4.29 -2.12
N ILE A 51 -19.84 -3.50 -3.01
CA ILE A 51 -19.31 -2.17 -2.70
C ILE A 51 -20.38 -1.09 -2.94
N ILE A 52 -21.35 -1.38 -3.82
CA ILE A 52 -22.46 -0.49 -4.11
C ILE A 52 -23.22 -0.22 -2.81
N GLY A 53 -23.39 1.06 -2.48
CA GLY A 53 -24.11 1.45 -1.26
C GLY A 53 -23.24 1.37 0.01
N THR A 54 -21.93 1.47 -0.12
CA THR A 54 -21.01 1.78 0.99
C THR A 54 -20.68 3.28 1.00
N PRO A 55 -21.65 4.18 1.29
CA PRO A 55 -21.55 5.61 0.98
C PRO A 55 -20.36 6.32 1.63
N ARG A 56 -19.94 5.85 2.80
CA ARG A 56 -18.93 6.54 3.60
C ARG A 56 -17.52 5.98 3.44
N ALA A 57 -17.36 4.75 2.94
CA ALA A 57 -16.03 4.16 2.80
C ALA A 57 -15.34 4.70 1.54
N ALA A 58 -14.32 5.53 1.69
CA ALA A 58 -13.40 5.94 0.63
C ALA A 58 -12.64 4.76 0.03
N ALA A 59 -12.25 3.82 0.89
CA ALA A 59 -11.57 2.59 0.52
C ALA A 59 -11.98 1.46 1.45
N VAL A 60 -12.32 0.31 0.86
CA VAL A 60 -12.55 -0.96 1.55
C VAL A 60 -11.37 -1.88 1.23
N ILE A 61 -10.47 -2.05 2.21
CA ILE A 61 -9.26 -2.85 2.07
C ILE A 61 -9.59 -4.33 2.29
N GLU A 62 -9.22 -5.16 1.32
CA GLU A 62 -9.40 -6.62 1.40
C GLU A 62 -8.14 -7.30 1.94
N GLY A 63 -8.17 -7.58 3.24
CA GLY A 63 -7.08 -8.28 3.91
C GLY A 63 -6.87 -9.71 3.40
N HIS A 64 -7.92 -10.34 2.88
CA HIS A 64 -7.83 -11.69 2.31
C HIS A 64 -6.99 -11.71 1.02
N GLU A 65 -7.16 -10.70 0.17
CA GLU A 65 -6.47 -10.55 -1.12
C GLU A 65 -5.10 -9.86 -0.99
N THR A 66 -4.72 -9.43 0.21
CA THR A 66 -3.38 -8.87 0.42
C THR A 66 -2.32 -9.96 0.27
N HIS A 67 -1.35 -9.74 -0.62
CA HIS A 67 -0.29 -10.70 -0.90
C HIS A 67 1.09 -10.09 -0.70
N THR A 68 2.02 -10.88 -0.15
CA THR A 68 3.43 -10.50 -0.02
C THR A 68 4.32 -11.58 -0.61
N ARG A 69 5.32 -11.18 -1.40
CA ARG A 69 6.36 -12.07 -1.94
C ARG A 69 7.74 -11.47 -1.69
N THR A 70 8.55 -12.19 -0.93
CA THR A 70 9.96 -11.83 -0.71
C THR A 70 10.86 -12.53 -1.72
N GLY A 71 11.83 -11.82 -2.28
CA GLY A 71 12.83 -12.37 -3.19
C GLY A 71 14.10 -11.53 -3.21
N ALA A 72 15.16 -12.13 -3.75
CA ALA A 72 16.43 -11.45 -3.96
C ALA A 72 16.43 -10.72 -5.31
N ILE A 73 16.82 -9.46 -5.32
CA ILE A 73 17.18 -8.72 -6.53
C ILE A 73 18.70 -8.64 -6.59
N ASN A 74 19.28 -9.18 -7.66
CA ASN A 74 20.70 -9.10 -7.91
C ASN A 74 20.98 -7.90 -8.81
N ILE A 75 21.84 -7.01 -8.35
CA ILE A 75 22.19 -5.74 -9.00
C ILE A 75 23.65 -5.84 -9.46
N ASN A 76 23.88 -5.66 -10.76
CA ASN A 76 25.23 -5.47 -11.27
C ASN A 76 25.68 -4.04 -10.95
N LEU A 77 26.65 -3.90 -10.05
CA LEU A 77 27.21 -2.63 -9.60
C LEU A 77 27.89 -1.85 -10.73
N GLU A 78 28.39 -2.51 -11.78
CA GLU A 78 28.93 -1.85 -12.98
C GLU A 78 27.88 -1.06 -13.75
N GLN A 79 26.60 -1.39 -13.58
CA GLN A 79 25.47 -0.71 -14.22
C GLN A 79 24.79 0.32 -13.31
N VAL A 80 25.25 0.45 -12.06
CA VAL A 80 24.72 1.41 -11.10
C VAL A 80 25.37 2.77 -11.34
N ARG A 81 24.54 3.78 -11.63
CA ARG A 81 25.02 5.16 -11.76
C ARG A 81 25.40 5.72 -10.39
N GLY A 82 26.48 6.50 -10.35
CA GLY A 82 26.91 7.21 -9.14
C GLY A 82 27.94 6.46 -8.30
N ILE A 83 28.48 5.34 -8.79
CA ILE A 83 29.66 4.68 -8.21
C ILE A 83 30.86 5.00 -9.12
N ASP A 84 31.91 5.58 -8.55
CA ASP A 84 33.14 5.87 -9.29
C ASP A 84 33.87 4.57 -9.68
N THR A 85 34.50 4.57 -10.86
CA THR A 85 35.21 3.40 -11.40
C THR A 85 36.32 2.93 -10.46
N GLU A 86 37.05 3.86 -9.84
CA GLU A 86 38.10 3.54 -8.88
C GLU A 86 37.56 2.78 -7.66
N VAL A 87 36.33 3.12 -7.21
CA VAL A 87 35.67 2.41 -6.11
C VAL A 87 35.21 1.03 -6.58
N LEU A 88 34.63 0.93 -7.78
CA LEU A 88 34.24 -0.37 -8.35
C LEU A 88 35.41 -1.34 -8.40
N GLU A 89 36.59 -0.91 -8.86
CA GLU A 89 37.79 -1.76 -8.95
C GLU A 89 38.26 -2.32 -7.59
N THR A 90 37.91 -1.68 -6.48
CA THR A 90 38.23 -2.19 -5.13
C THR A 90 37.25 -3.23 -4.61
N ILE A 91 36.05 -3.34 -5.22
CA ILE A 91 35.01 -4.29 -4.81
C ILE A 91 35.29 -5.62 -5.50
N LYS A 92 35.44 -6.69 -4.71
CA LYS A 92 35.75 -8.04 -5.24
C LYS A 92 34.57 -8.67 -6.00
N ASP A 93 33.35 -8.41 -5.56
CA ASP A 93 32.13 -8.95 -6.18
C ASP A 93 31.24 -7.80 -6.64
N HIS A 94 31.10 -7.68 -7.96
CA HIS A 94 30.30 -6.62 -8.58
C HIS A 94 28.80 -6.95 -8.62
N VAL A 95 28.35 -8.08 -8.07
CA VAL A 95 26.93 -8.42 -7.96
C VAL A 95 26.45 -8.28 -6.51
N GLY A 96 25.78 -7.17 -6.23
CA GLY A 96 25.10 -6.97 -4.94
C GLY A 96 23.73 -7.66 -4.93
N SER A 97 23.36 -8.31 -3.83
CA SER A 97 22.02 -8.91 -3.67
C SER A 97 21.25 -8.18 -2.56
N ILE A 98 20.08 -7.66 -2.88
CA ILE A 98 19.15 -7.06 -1.91
C ILE A 98 17.91 -7.93 -1.77
N GLN A 99 17.47 -8.15 -0.54
CA GLN A 99 16.18 -8.78 -0.29
C GLN A 99 15.08 -7.72 -0.41
N VAL A 100 14.05 -8.02 -1.18
CA VAL A 100 12.91 -7.14 -1.39
C VAL A 100 11.63 -7.92 -1.19
N THR A 101 10.73 -7.38 -0.37
CA THR A 101 9.35 -7.85 -0.27
C THR A 101 8.45 -6.99 -1.13
N GLN A 102 7.82 -7.60 -2.12
CA GLN A 102 6.72 -6.99 -2.85
C GLN A 102 5.42 -7.26 -2.12
N ALA A 103 4.64 -6.21 -1.86
CA ALA A 103 3.28 -6.30 -1.36
C ALA A 103 2.28 -5.84 -2.44
N VAL A 104 1.15 -6.53 -2.53
CA VAL A 104 0.01 -6.18 -3.36
C VAL A 104 -1.21 -6.07 -2.46
N ILE A 105 -1.80 -4.88 -2.41
CA ILE A 105 -2.95 -4.55 -1.57
C ILE A 105 -4.12 -4.16 -2.46
N TYR A 106 -5.30 -4.72 -2.17
CA TYR A 106 -6.52 -4.51 -2.92
C TYR A 106 -7.47 -3.60 -2.13
N GLY A 107 -7.96 -2.57 -2.79
CA GLY A 107 -8.92 -1.62 -2.23
C GLY A 107 -10.11 -1.44 -3.16
N TRP A 108 -11.30 -1.67 -2.65
CA TRP A 108 -12.53 -1.31 -3.36
C TRP A 108 -12.97 0.10 -3.00
N TYR A 109 -13.62 0.76 -3.95
CA TYR A 109 -14.29 2.03 -3.71
C TYR A 109 -15.45 2.21 -4.69
N ASP A 110 -16.51 2.88 -4.25
CA ASP A 110 -17.59 3.30 -5.14
C ASP A 110 -17.19 4.64 -5.78
N ASN A 111 -16.83 4.59 -7.06
CA ASN A 111 -16.30 5.74 -7.79
C ASN A 111 -17.40 6.74 -8.22
N GLU A 112 -18.66 6.50 -7.89
CA GLU A 112 -19.78 7.35 -8.26
C GLU A 112 -20.46 7.90 -7.00
N MET A 113 -21.70 7.48 -6.74
CA MET A 113 -22.65 8.18 -5.86
C MET A 113 -22.38 7.93 -4.37
N ALA A 114 -21.69 6.85 -4.02
CA ALA A 114 -21.36 6.54 -2.64
C ALA A 114 -20.05 7.24 -2.22
N SER A 115 -18.91 6.56 -2.29
CA SER A 115 -17.66 7.00 -1.67
C SER A 115 -17.23 8.40 -2.14
N TYR A 116 -17.13 8.61 -3.45
CA TYR A 116 -16.55 9.84 -3.99
C TYR A 116 -17.41 11.08 -3.71
N VAL A 117 -18.71 11.02 -3.99
CA VAL A 117 -19.62 12.16 -3.79
C VAL A 117 -19.79 12.50 -2.31
N ASN A 118 -19.86 11.51 -1.41
CA ASN A 118 -19.97 11.78 0.03
C ASN A 118 -18.69 12.44 0.57
N MET A 119 -17.50 11.95 0.18
CA MET A 119 -16.24 12.60 0.57
C MET A 119 -16.14 14.04 0.04
N MET A 120 -16.63 14.31 -1.17
CA MET A 120 -16.68 15.67 -1.70
C MET A 120 -17.62 16.56 -0.89
N GLY A 121 -18.76 16.04 -0.44
CA GLY A 121 -19.70 16.72 0.44
C GLY A 121 -19.05 17.07 1.79
N ASP A 122 -18.46 16.08 2.45
CA ASP A 122 -17.73 16.27 3.71
C ASP A 122 -16.57 17.27 3.54
N ARG A 123 -15.87 17.23 2.40
CA ARG A 123 -14.80 18.19 2.11
C ARG A 123 -15.35 19.62 1.98
N THR A 124 -16.50 19.79 1.34
CA THR A 124 -17.16 21.09 1.22
C THR A 124 -17.51 21.67 2.58
N VAL A 125 -18.04 20.85 3.49
CA VAL A 125 -18.29 21.24 4.90
C VAL A 125 -17.00 21.64 5.58
N SER A 126 -15.95 20.81 5.50
CA SER A 126 -14.67 21.12 6.15
C SER A 126 -14.04 22.43 5.64
N ILE A 127 -14.21 22.78 4.36
CA ILE A 127 -13.72 24.05 3.82
C ILE A 127 -14.54 25.21 4.38
N ALA A 128 -15.87 25.08 4.44
CA ALA A 128 -16.74 26.11 5.02
C ALA A 128 -16.35 26.40 6.48
N GLU A 129 -16.09 25.36 7.28
CA GLU A 129 -15.63 25.49 8.67
C GLU A 129 -14.28 26.22 8.81
N THR A 130 -13.41 26.15 7.79
CA THR A 130 -12.14 26.92 7.80
C THR A 130 -12.29 28.40 7.44
N LEU A 131 -13.45 28.82 6.94
CA LEU A 131 -13.74 30.20 6.55
C LEU A 131 -14.48 30.98 7.64
N GLU A 132 -14.94 30.29 8.70
CA GLU A 132 -15.48 30.89 9.93
C GLU A 132 -14.35 31.29 10.90
#